data_AF-A0AAX0YPP7-F1
#
_entry.id   AF-A0AAX0YPP7-F1
#
_cell.length_a   1.000
_cell.length_b   1.000
_cell.length_c   1.000
_cell.angle_alpha   90.00
_cell.angle_beta   90.00
_cell.angle_gamma   90.00
#
_symmetry.space_group_name_H-M   'P 1'
#
loop_
_entity.id
_entity.type
_entity.pdbx_description
1 polymer ?
#
loop_
_entity_poly.entity_id
_entity_poly.type
_entity_poly.pdbx_seq_one_letter_code
_entity_poly.pdbx_strand_id
1 'polypeptide(L)' 'MWFKEKELKPELNYDDLISDIQDVVVQQYSQHGVELIKKTSTNGVIELRFNVGSRELLTMNLNRV' A
#
# COMPACT_ATOMS: atom_id res chain seq x y z
N MET A 1 -25.32 -0.86 -33.76
CA MET A 1 -23.85 -0.91 -33.60
C MET A 1 -23.57 -1.11 -32.12
N TRP A 2 -22.67 -2.03 -31.78
CA TRP A 2 -22.36 -2.40 -30.40
C TRP A 2 -21.61 -1.29 -29.70
N PHE A 3 -22.13 -0.80 -28.58
CA PHE A 3 -21.37 0.03 -27.65
C PHE A 3 -20.29 -0.87 -27.04
N LYS A 4 -19.06 -0.76 -27.55
CA LYS A 4 -17.90 -1.25 -26.81
C LYS A 4 -17.77 -0.33 -25.61
N GLU A 5 -18.32 -0.74 -24.47
CA GLU A 5 -17.83 -0.28 -23.17
C GLU A 5 -16.34 -0.60 -23.17
N LYS A 6 -15.51 0.40 -23.46
CA LYS A 6 -14.13 0.37 -23.02
C LYS A 6 -14.25 0.29 -21.50
N GLU A 7 -14.01 -0.89 -20.95
CA GLU A 7 -13.71 -1.04 -19.53
C GLU A 7 -12.53 -0.10 -19.25
N LEU A 8 -12.83 1.12 -18.82
CA LEU A 8 -11.92 1.96 -18.08
C LEU A 8 -11.76 1.27 -16.73
N LYS A 9 -11.02 0.17 -16.70
CA LYS A 9 -10.39 -0.27 -15.46
C LYS A 9 -9.44 0.87 -15.14
N PRO A 10 -9.65 1.65 -14.07
CA PRO A 10 -8.59 2.53 -13.62
C PRO A 10 -7.39 1.61 -13.40
N GLU A 11 -6.33 1.80 -14.19
CA GLU A 11 -5.05 1.22 -13.85
C GLU A 11 -4.69 1.85 -12.52
N LEU A 12 -5.02 1.15 -11.44
CA LEU A 12 -4.68 1.54 -10.09
C LEU A 12 -3.19 1.83 -10.10
N ASN A 13 -2.82 3.09 -9.86
CA ASN A 13 -1.42 3.43 -9.70
C ASN A 13 -1.01 2.95 -8.32
N TYR A 14 -0.36 1.78 -8.28
CA TYR A 14 0.02 1.14 -7.04
C TYR A 14 1.10 1.91 -6.29
N ASP A 15 1.87 2.76 -6.98
CA ASP A 15 2.79 3.66 -6.30
C ASP A 15 2.04 4.77 -5.54
N ASP A 16 0.97 5.31 -6.13
CA ASP A 16 0.09 6.28 -5.45
C ASP A 16 -0.61 5.62 -4.26
N LEU A 17 -1.16 4.41 -4.44
CA LEU A 17 -1.79 3.65 -3.35
C LEU A 17 -0.82 3.39 -2.19
N ILE A 18 0.44 3.06 -2.50
CA ILE A 18 1.44 2.82 -1.46
C ILE A 18 1.80 4.11 -0.73
N SER A 19 1.92 5.23 -1.44
CA SER A 19 2.13 6.55 -0.83
C SER A 19 0.95 6.93 0.08
N ASP A 20 -0.28 6.76 -0.37
CA ASP A 20 -1.47 7.08 0.43
C ASP A 20 -1.52 6.23 1.71
N ILE A 21 -1.23 4.93 1.62
CA ILE A 21 -1.16 4.04 2.79
C ILE A 21 -0.04 4.46 3.74
N GLN A 22 1.13 4.81 3.19
CA GLN A 22 2.25 5.29 4.00
C GLN A 22 1.88 6.58 4.73
N ASP A 23 1.25 7.54 4.06
CA ASP A 23 0.84 8.82 4.64
C ASP A 23 -0.17 8.63 5.77
N VAL A 24 -1.19 7.78 5.57
CA VAL A 24 -2.17 7.45 6.61
C VAL A 24 -1.50 6.80 7.82
N VAL A 25 -0.61 5.83 7.61
CA VAL A 25 0.07 5.12 8.70
C VAL A 25 0.99 6.07 9.48
N VAL A 26 1.74 6.92 8.79
CA VAL A 26 2.60 7.93 9.43
C VAL A 26 1.75 8.95 10.20
N GLN A 27 0.68 9.47 9.61
CA GLN A 27 -0.19 10.44 10.29
C GLN A 27 -0.83 9.86 11.56
N GLN A 28 -1.36 8.65 11.49
CA GLN A 28 -2.08 8.04 12.62
C GLN A 28 -1.14 7.51 13.70
N TYR A 29 0.06 7.05 13.33
CA TYR A 29 0.93 6.30 14.24
C TYR A 29 2.34 6.89 14.44
N SER A 30 2.65 8.07 13.89
CA SER A 30 3.95 8.75 14.11
C SER A 30 4.29 8.93 15.59
N GLN A 31 3.29 9.24 16.42
CA GLN A 31 3.43 9.35 17.89
C GLN A 31 3.84 8.04 18.58
N HIS A 32 3.70 6.90 17.90
CA HIS A 32 4.10 5.58 18.39
C HIS A 32 5.44 5.10 17.80
N GLY A 33 6.17 5.98 17.12
CA GLY A 33 7.44 5.64 16.47
C GLY A 33 7.25 4.66 15.32
N VAL A 34 6.19 4.83 14.54
CA VAL A 34 5.93 4.00 13.37
C VAL A 34 6.70 4.49 12.16
N GLU A 35 7.47 3.59 11.54
CA GLU A 35 8.30 3.89 10.38
C GLU A 35 8.19 2.79 9.34
N LEU A 36 8.02 3.15 8.06
CA LEU A 36 8.04 2.19 6.95
C LEU A 36 9.48 1.72 6.71
N ILE A 37 9.74 0.43 6.90
CA ILE A 37 11.09 -0.16 6.72
C ILE A 37 11.22 -1.02 5.47
N LYS A 38 10.10 -1.44 4.87
CA LYS A 38 10.12 -2.23 3.64
C LYS A 38 8.88 -1.98 2.79
N LYS A 39 9.10 -1.74 1.50
CA LYS A 39 8.11 -1.72 0.43
C LYS A 39 8.53 -2.75 -0.61
N THR A 40 7.68 -3.70 -0.94
CA THR A 40 7.93 -4.66 -2.03
C THR A 40 6.66 -4.89 -2.82
N SER A 41 6.77 -4.84 -4.14
CA SER A 41 5.69 -5.19 -5.06
C SER A 41 6.20 -6.32 -5.95
N THR A 42 5.60 -7.50 -5.86
CA THR A 42 6.01 -8.67 -6.63
C THR A 42 4.81 -9.51 -6.99
N ASN A 43 4.66 -9.88 -8.27
CA ASN A 43 3.62 -10.78 -8.78
C ASN A 43 2.19 -10.44 -8.31
N GLY A 44 1.85 -9.16 -8.26
CA GLY A 44 0.51 -8.72 -7.83
C GLY A 44 0.29 -8.77 -6.32
N VAL A 45 1.35 -8.88 -5.52
CA VAL A 45 1.27 -8.70 -4.07
C VAL A 45 2.13 -7.50 -3.67
N ILE A 46 1.55 -6.61 -2.88
CA ILE A 46 2.26 -5.50 -2.24
C ILE A 46 2.45 -5.88 -0.77
N GLU A 47 3.71 -5.94 -0.35
CA GLU A 47 4.12 -6.13 1.03
C GLU A 47 4.64 -4.78 1.57
N LEU A 48 4.01 -4.30 2.63
CA LEU A 48 4.46 -3.15 3.40
C LEU A 48 4.84 -3.62 4.81
N ARG A 49 6.03 -3.25 5.29
CA ARG A 49 6.48 -3.53 6.65
C ARG A 49 6.78 -2.25 7.38
N PHE A 50 6.16 -2.09 8.53
CA PHE A 50 6.35 -0.98 9.42
C PHE A 50 6.99 -1.47 10.71
N ASN A 51 7.96 -0.74 11.22
CA ASN A 51 8.39 -0.86 12.59
C ASN A 51 7.43 -0.05 13.47
N VAL A 52 7.12 -0.54 14.67
CA VAL A 52 6.31 0.13 15.69
C VAL A 52 7.16 0.24 16.95
N GLY A 53 7.64 1.46 17.22
CA GLY A 53 8.62 1.69 18.26
C GLY A 53 9.95 0.99 17.95
N SER A 54 10.50 0.25 18.91
CA SER A 54 11.82 -0.41 18.77
C SER A 54 11.75 -1.93 18.63
N ARG A 55 10.56 -2.53 18.60
CA ARG A 55 10.43 -4.00 18.82
C ARG A 55 9.37 -4.71 17.99
N GLU A 56 8.36 -4.01 17.48
CA GLU A 56 7.22 -4.68 16.85
C GLU A 56 7.17 -4.40 15.35
N LEU A 57 6.97 -5.45 14.56
CA LEU A 57 6.89 -5.38 13.11
C LEU A 57 5.44 -5.60 12.68
N LEU A 58 4.84 -4.59 12.06
CA LEU A 58 3.54 -4.70 11.42
C LEU A 58 3.72 -4.96 9.93
N THR A 59 3.16 -6.08 9.44
CA THR A 59 3.23 -6.47 8.01
C THR A 59 1.83 -6.40 7.42
N MET A 60 1.71 -5.71 6.28
CA MET A 60 0.49 -5.61 5.51
C MET A 60 0.71 -6.19 4.11
N ASN A 61 -0.17 -7.10 3.70
CA ASN A 61 -0.16 -7.71 2.37
C ASN A 61 -1.42 -7.29 1.61
N LEU A 62 -1.26 -6.68 0.45
CA LEU A 62 -2.36 -6.27 -0.43
C LEU A 62 -2.27 -7.11 -1.71
N ASN A 63 -3.34 -7.82 -2.02
CA ASN A 63 -3.44 -8.60 -3.24
C ASN A 63 -4.04 -7.75 -4.36
N ARG A 64 -3.42 -7.81 -5.53
CA ARG A 64 -3.89 -7.24 -6.80
C ARG A 64 -4.95 -8.20 -7.34
N VAL A 65 -6.22 -7.96 -7.00
CA VAL A 65 -7.37 -8.71 -7.51
C VAL A 65 -7.53 -8.49 -9.01
#